data_AF-A0A2X2XI24-F1
#
_entry.id   AF-A0A2X2XI24-F1
#
_cell.length_a   1.000
_cell.length_b   1.000
_cell.length_c   1.000
_cell.angle_alpha   90.00
_cell.angle_beta   90.00
_cell.angle_gamma   90.00
#
_symmetry.space_group_name_H-M   'P 1'
#
loop_
_entity.id
_entity.type
_entity.pdbx_description
1 polymer ?
#
loop_
_entity_poly.entity_id
_entity_poly.type
_entity_poly.pdbx_seq_one_letter_code
_entity_poly.pdbx_strand_id
1 'polypeptide(L)'
;MTVGRDKAQPPSGINTTAGWRVAYPGLQWPSTLFPLGVTVFLAQEIIRKKRDGHPLSDEEIRFFINGIRDNTISEGQIAALAMTIFFHDMSMPERVSLTMAMRDSGTVLDWKSLNLNGPIVDKHSTGGVGDVTSLMLGPMVAACGGYIPMISGARPRSYRRYARQTGSDPGI
;
A
#
# COMPACT_ATOMS: atom_id res chain seq x y z
N MET A 1 -28.84 -34.47 31.18
CA MET A 1 -28.31 -34.60 29.81
C MET A 1 -27.21 -33.55 29.68
N THR A 2 -25.99 -33.93 30.04
CA THR A 2 -24.86 -33.01 30.24
C THR A 2 -23.81 -33.41 29.22
N VAL A 3 -23.58 -32.58 28.21
CA VAL A 3 -22.59 -32.84 27.16
C VAL A 3 -21.26 -32.22 27.59
N GLY A 4 -20.30 -33.07 27.96
CA GLY A 4 -18.95 -32.67 28.33
C GLY A 4 -18.16 -32.13 27.13
N ARG A 5 -17.41 -31.06 27.36
CA ARG A 5 -16.38 -30.54 26.44
C ARG A 5 -15.05 -31.19 26.78
N ASP A 6 -14.66 -32.21 26.04
CA ASP A 6 -13.28 -32.69 26.07
C ASP A 6 -12.46 -32.02 24.97
N LYS A 7 -11.46 -31.26 25.41
CA LYS A 7 -10.43 -30.65 24.57
C LYS A 7 -9.51 -31.75 24.04
N ALA A 8 -9.60 -32.06 22.75
CA ALA A 8 -8.58 -32.86 22.08
C ALA A 8 -7.36 -31.97 21.77
N GLN A 9 -6.28 -32.19 22.52
CA GLN A 9 -4.97 -31.59 22.26
C GLN A 9 -4.32 -32.33 21.08
N PRO A 10 -3.83 -31.65 20.02
CA PRO A 10 -3.20 -32.33 18.90
C PRO A 10 -1.84 -32.92 19.29
N PRO A 11 -1.46 -34.08 18.76
CA PRO A 11 -0.16 -34.70 19.04
C PRO A 11 0.99 -33.86 18.47
N SER A 12 2.08 -33.82 19.24
CA SER A 12 3.34 -33.17 18.87
C SER A 12 3.93 -33.80 17.61
N GLY A 13 3.90 -33.07 16.48
CA GLY A 13 4.60 -33.48 15.26
C GLY A 13 4.03 -33.01 13.90
N ILE A 14 3.02 -32.14 13.85
CA ILE A 14 2.44 -31.69 12.57
C ILE A 14 3.18 -30.44 12.08
N ASN A 15 4.05 -30.64 11.09
CA ASN A 15 4.66 -29.54 10.32
C ASN A 15 3.55 -28.86 9.48
N THR A 16 3.41 -27.54 9.64
CA THR A 16 2.42 -26.68 8.98
C THR A 16 2.76 -26.46 7.50
N THR A 17 2.48 -27.46 6.67
CA THR A 17 2.43 -27.34 5.21
C THR A 17 1.29 -28.20 4.67
N ALA A 18 0.05 -27.72 4.81
CA ALA A 18 -1.10 -28.36 4.17
C ALA A 18 -2.02 -27.29 3.59
N GLY A 19 -1.75 -26.93 2.34
CA GLY A 19 -2.64 -26.15 1.50
C GLY A 19 -3.95 -26.89 1.24
N TRP A 20 -5.03 -26.12 1.10
CA TRP A 20 -6.36 -26.57 0.76
C TRP A 20 -6.35 -27.26 -0.62
N ARG A 21 -6.34 -28.59 -0.67
CA ARG A 21 -6.64 -29.36 -1.89
C ARG A 21 -8.09 -29.81 -1.84
N VAL A 22 -8.93 -29.20 -2.67
CA VAL A 22 -10.21 -29.81 -3.08
C VAL A 22 -9.84 -30.99 -3.98
N ALA A 23 -9.98 -32.22 -3.46
CA ALA A 23 -9.67 -33.43 -4.20
C ALA A 23 -10.83 -33.76 -5.16
N TYR A 24 -10.63 -33.52 -6.45
CA TYR A 24 -11.42 -34.20 -7.49
C TYR A 24 -10.82 -35.60 -7.69
N PRO A 25 -11.56 -36.68 -7.42
CA PRO A 25 -11.03 -38.03 -7.57
C PRO A 25 -10.86 -38.35 -9.07
N GLY A 26 -9.62 -38.54 -9.51
CA GLY A 26 -9.31 -39.07 -10.86
C GLY A 26 -8.26 -38.30 -11.68
N LEU A 27 -7.79 -37.12 -11.23
CA LEU A 27 -6.79 -36.34 -11.97
C LEU A 27 -5.45 -36.29 -11.22
N GLN A 28 -4.47 -37.07 -11.68
CA GLN A 28 -3.12 -37.07 -11.13
C GLN A 28 -2.34 -35.90 -11.74
N TRP A 29 -2.14 -34.84 -10.95
CA TRP A 29 -1.36 -33.68 -11.38
C TRP A 29 0.13 -34.05 -11.51
N PRO A 30 0.80 -33.71 -12.62
CA PRO A 30 2.24 -33.93 -12.76
C PRO A 30 2.98 -33.08 -11.72
N SER A 31 3.85 -33.72 -10.94
CA SER A 31 4.64 -33.16 -9.83
C SER A 31 5.72 -32.17 -10.27
N THR A 32 5.82 -31.87 -11.56
CA THR A 32 6.86 -31.02 -12.18
C THR A 32 6.36 -29.63 -12.59
N LEU A 33 5.07 -29.33 -12.43
CA LEU A 33 4.47 -28.10 -12.96
C LEU A 33 4.51 -26.88 -12.01
N PHE A 34 5.05 -27.04 -10.81
CA PHE A 34 5.26 -25.95 -9.86
C PHE A 34 6.74 -25.89 -9.48
N PRO A 35 7.52 -24.93 -10.00
CA PRO A 35 8.87 -24.72 -9.52
C PRO A 35 8.83 -24.40 -8.01
N LEU A 36 9.45 -25.28 -7.22
CA LEU A 36 9.66 -25.12 -5.78
C LEU A 36 10.41 -23.81 -5.53
N GLY A 37 9.73 -22.80 -4.99
CA GLY A 37 10.38 -21.57 -4.50
C GLY A 37 9.75 -20.26 -4.93
N VAL A 38 8.68 -20.25 -5.74
CA VAL A 38 7.91 -19.02 -5.96
C VAL A 38 6.80 -18.97 -4.92
N THR A 39 6.93 -18.11 -3.92
CA THR A 39 5.80 -17.73 -3.07
C THR A 39 4.77 -17.03 -3.95
N VAL A 40 3.78 -17.80 -4.41
CA VAL A 40 2.65 -17.25 -5.17
C VAL A 40 1.75 -16.52 -4.18
N PHE A 41 1.86 -15.20 -4.14
CA PHE A 41 0.93 -14.38 -3.36
C PHE A 41 -0.36 -14.20 -4.17
N LEU A 42 -1.50 -14.45 -3.53
CA LEU A 42 -2.81 -14.06 -4.07
C LEU A 42 -3.32 -12.83 -3.31
N ALA A 43 -3.73 -11.80 -4.06
CA ALA A 43 -4.33 -10.60 -3.47
C ALA A 43 -5.53 -10.91 -2.57
N GLN A 44 -6.32 -11.94 -2.93
CA GLN A 44 -7.47 -12.39 -2.14
C GLN A 44 -7.06 -12.95 -0.76
N GLU A 45 -5.93 -13.67 -0.67
CA GLU A 45 -5.43 -14.21 0.59
C GLU A 45 -4.91 -13.11 1.50
N ILE A 46 -4.24 -12.09 0.94
CA ILE A 46 -3.78 -10.90 1.68
C ILE A 46 -4.97 -10.15 2.27
N ILE A 47 -6.02 -9.89 1.46
CA ILE A 47 -7.23 -9.22 1.91
C ILE A 47 -7.92 -10.03 3.01
N ARG A 48 -8.04 -11.35 2.83
CA ARG A 48 -8.61 -12.26 3.84
C ARG A 48 -7.81 -12.22 5.14
N LYS A 49 -6.48 -12.31 5.06
CA LYS A 49 -5.60 -12.27 6.22
C LYS A 49 -5.78 -10.99 7.02
N LYS A 50 -5.82 -9.83 6.35
CA LYS A 50 -6.05 -8.55 7.01
C LYS A 50 -7.47 -8.41 7.57
N ARG A 51 -8.47 -8.91 6.85
CA ARG A 51 -9.87 -8.98 7.30
C ARG A 51 -10.02 -9.82 8.57
N ASP A 52 -9.25 -10.89 8.70
CA ASP A 52 -9.26 -11.76 9.88
C ASP A 52 -8.43 -11.16 11.04
N GLY A 53 -7.90 -9.93 10.89
CA GLY A 53 -7.18 -9.19 11.92
C GLY A 53 -5.70 -9.54 12.05
N HIS A 54 -5.14 -10.31 11.12
CA HIS A 54 -3.73 -10.69 11.16
C HIS A 54 -2.84 -9.61 10.51
N PRO A 55 -1.63 -9.38 11.05
CA PRO A 55 -0.69 -8.42 10.46
C PRO A 55 -0.16 -8.93 9.11
N LEU A 56 0.01 -8.01 8.18
CA LEU A 56 0.64 -8.27 6.89
C LEU A 56 2.16 -8.21 6.99
N SER A 57 2.82 -9.05 6.20
CA SER A 57 4.28 -9.03 6.02
C SER A 57 4.70 -8.02 4.96
N ASP A 58 5.97 -7.63 5.00
CA ASP A 58 6.56 -6.68 4.05
C ASP A 58 6.45 -7.17 2.60
N GLU A 59 6.63 -8.48 2.39
CA GLU A 59 6.52 -9.12 1.07
C GLU A 59 5.10 -9.07 0.53
N GLU A 60 4.10 -9.35 1.37
CA GLU A 60 2.68 -9.28 1.00
C GLU A 60 2.29 -7.84 0.61
N ILE A 61 2.74 -6.85 1.38
CA ILE A 61 2.46 -5.43 1.11
C ILE A 61 3.13 -4.99 -0.20
N ARG A 62 4.41 -5.34 -0.40
CA ARG A 62 5.14 -5.02 -1.65
C ARG A 62 4.50 -5.68 -2.86
N PHE A 63 4.10 -6.94 -2.75
CA PHE A 63 3.38 -7.64 -3.80
C PHE A 63 2.08 -6.89 -4.16
N PHE A 64 1.31 -6.48 -3.16
CA PHE A 64 0.06 -5.77 -3.40
C PHE A 64 0.29 -4.43 -4.08
N ILE A 65 1.24 -3.61 -3.60
CA ILE A 65 1.52 -2.30 -4.20
C ILE A 65 2.08 -2.42 -5.62
N ASN A 66 3.00 -3.36 -5.87
CA ASN A 66 3.49 -3.62 -7.22
C ASN A 66 2.35 -4.09 -8.14
N GLY A 67 1.42 -4.89 -7.62
CA GLY A 67 0.24 -5.31 -8.37
C GLY A 67 -0.71 -4.17 -8.72
N ILE A 68 -0.82 -3.13 -7.89
CA ILE A 68 -1.54 -1.89 -8.23
C ILE A 68 -0.83 -1.15 -9.37
N ARG A 69 0.49 -0.97 -9.25
CA ARG A 69 1.32 -0.29 -10.26
C ARG A 69 1.23 -0.98 -11.64
N ASP A 70 1.31 -2.30 -11.65
CA ASP A 70 1.30 -3.12 -12.86
C ASP A 70 -0.13 -3.42 -13.37
N ASN A 71 -1.16 -2.87 -12.73
CA ASN A 71 -2.59 -3.09 -13.02
C ASN A 71 -3.03 -4.57 -12.98
N THR A 72 -2.34 -5.41 -12.20
CA THR A 72 -2.72 -6.82 -12.01
C THR A 72 -3.75 -7.00 -10.90
N ILE A 73 -3.89 -6.01 -10.01
CA ILE A 73 -4.89 -5.96 -8.95
C ILE A 73 -6.06 -5.07 -9.39
N SER A 74 -7.28 -5.57 -9.22
CA SER A 74 -8.48 -4.84 -9.63
C SER A 74 -8.86 -3.75 -8.63
N GLU A 75 -9.57 -2.72 -9.09
CA GLU A 75 -10.09 -1.65 -8.23
C GLU A 75 -10.94 -2.19 -7.06
N GLY A 76 -11.70 -3.27 -7.28
CA GLY A 76 -12.48 -3.94 -6.25
C GLY A 76 -11.61 -4.56 -5.16
N GLN A 77 -10.45 -5.13 -5.51
CA GLN A 77 -9.49 -5.66 -4.54
C GLN A 77 -8.80 -4.54 -3.75
N ILE A 78 -8.48 -3.42 -4.41
CA ILE A 78 -7.93 -2.23 -3.74
C ILE A 78 -8.93 -1.68 -2.72
N ALA A 79 -10.19 -1.51 -3.11
CA ALA A 79 -11.26 -1.06 -2.23
C ALA A 79 -11.49 -2.02 -1.05
N ALA A 80 -11.44 -3.33 -1.30
CA ALA A 80 -11.58 -4.34 -0.26
C ALA A 80 -10.44 -4.26 0.76
N LEU A 81 -9.19 -4.10 0.32
CA LEU A 81 -8.05 -3.92 1.24
C LEU A 81 -8.16 -2.60 2.03
N ALA A 82 -8.55 -1.51 1.38
CA ALA A 82 -8.74 -0.23 2.06
C ALA A 82 -9.81 -0.34 3.16
N MET A 83 -10.92 -1.05 2.89
CA MET A 83 -11.98 -1.25 3.87
C MET A 83 -11.54 -2.14 5.04
N THR A 84 -10.75 -3.19 4.79
CA THR A 84 -10.25 -4.04 5.87
C THR A 84 -9.26 -3.31 6.76
N ILE A 85 -8.38 -2.47 6.18
CA ILE A 85 -7.49 -1.57 6.91
C ILE A 85 -8.29 -0.58 7.76
N PHE A 86 -9.37 0.00 7.24
CA PHE A 86 -10.21 0.92 8.01
C PHE A 86 -10.78 0.27 9.28
N PHE A 87 -11.21 -0.99 9.20
CA PHE A 87 -11.78 -1.69 10.36
C PHE A 87 -10.76 -2.27 11.34
N HIS A 88 -9.60 -2.71 10.86
CA HIS A 88 -8.61 -3.44 11.68
C HIS A 88 -7.34 -2.64 11.99
N ASP A 89 -7.23 -1.42 11.46
CA ASP A 89 -6.05 -0.55 11.49
C ASP A 89 -4.79 -1.25 10.93
N MET A 90 -3.66 -0.55 10.93
CA MET A 90 -2.34 -1.09 10.64
C MET A 90 -1.41 -0.82 11.81
N SER A 91 -0.61 -1.82 12.15
CA SER A 91 0.50 -1.67 13.07
C SER A 91 1.57 -0.72 12.48
N MET A 92 2.43 -0.18 13.33
CA MET A 92 3.51 0.71 12.89
C MET A 92 4.44 0.06 11.84
N PRO A 93 4.87 -1.21 11.99
CA PRO A 93 5.64 -1.89 10.94
C PRO A 93 4.92 -1.95 9.59
N GLU A 94 3.63 -2.33 9.57
CA GLU A 94 2.83 -2.38 8.34
C GLU A 94 2.73 -1.01 7.67
N ARG A 95 2.55 0.07 8.45
CA ARG A 95 2.50 1.44 7.92
C ARG A 95 3.81 1.86 7.27
N VAL A 96 4.94 1.51 7.89
CA VAL A 96 6.28 1.79 7.35
C VAL A 96 6.47 1.02 6.04
N SER A 97 6.14 -0.27 6.03
CA SER A 97 6.30 -1.13 4.85
C SER A 97 5.39 -0.71 3.70
N LEU A 98 4.16 -0.29 3.99
CA LEU A 98 3.25 0.29 3.00
C LEU A 98 3.82 1.57 2.40
N THR A 99 4.30 2.48 3.25
CA THR A 99 4.86 3.76 2.80
C THR A 99 6.10 3.55 1.94
N MET A 100 6.99 2.65 2.35
CA MET A 100 8.20 2.30 1.59
C MET A 100 7.86 1.62 0.26
N ALA A 101 6.93 0.67 0.25
CA ALA A 101 6.48 0.02 -0.97
C ALA A 101 5.86 1.03 -1.96
N MET A 102 5.04 1.97 -1.46
CA MET A 102 4.47 3.04 -2.30
C MET A 102 5.55 3.96 -2.86
N ARG A 103 6.54 4.39 -2.05
CA ARG A 103 7.68 5.18 -2.50
C ARG A 103 8.46 4.46 -3.60
N ASP A 104 8.80 3.21 -3.39
CA ASP A 104 9.68 2.43 -4.25
C ASP A 104 8.98 1.89 -5.51
N SER A 105 7.63 1.95 -5.55
CA SER A 105 6.85 1.61 -6.75
C SER A 105 7.04 2.60 -7.91
N GLY A 106 7.45 3.83 -7.59
CA GLY A 106 7.65 4.91 -8.55
C GLY A 106 9.12 5.25 -8.79
N THR A 107 9.36 6.44 -9.33
CA THR A 107 10.71 6.98 -9.48
C THR A 107 11.13 7.65 -8.19
N VAL A 108 12.24 7.19 -7.60
CA VAL A 108 12.84 7.84 -6.42
C VAL A 108 13.84 8.89 -6.91
N LEU A 109 13.59 10.16 -6.59
CA LEU A 109 14.49 11.26 -6.89
C LEU A 109 15.67 11.24 -5.92
N ASP A 110 16.88 11.07 -6.45
CA ASP A 110 18.13 11.20 -5.69
C ASP A 110 18.82 12.53 -6.04
N TRP A 111 19.07 13.32 -5.01
CA TRP A 111 19.63 14.67 -5.11
C TRP A 111 21.09 14.71 -4.67
N LYS A 112 21.67 13.58 -4.23
CA LYS A 112 23.07 13.49 -3.78
C LYS A 112 24.06 13.93 -4.87
N SER A 113 23.73 13.66 -6.13
CA SER A 113 24.56 14.01 -7.28
C SER A 113 24.65 15.52 -7.57
N LEU A 114 23.74 16.33 -7.01
CA LEU A 114 23.71 17.78 -7.24
C LEU A 114 24.58 18.58 -6.28
N ASN A 115 25.25 17.92 -5.32
CA ASN A 115 26.17 18.51 -4.34
C ASN A 115 25.63 19.82 -3.74
N LEU A 116 24.37 19.78 -3.29
CA LEU A 116 23.62 20.93 -2.80
C LEU A 116 24.24 21.48 -1.52
N ASN A 117 24.43 22.79 -1.46
CA ASN A 117 25.09 23.47 -0.33
C ASN A 117 24.16 23.71 0.87
N GLY A 118 22.93 23.21 0.83
CA GLY A 118 21.88 23.46 1.81
C GLY A 118 20.92 22.29 1.96
N PRO A 119 20.10 22.27 3.02
CA PRO A 119 19.18 21.17 3.30
C PRO A 119 18.06 21.09 2.25
N ILE A 120 17.65 19.86 1.95
CA ILE A 120 16.46 19.57 1.15
C ILE A 120 15.28 19.47 2.10
N VAL A 121 14.28 20.33 1.92
CA VAL A 121 13.13 20.44 2.82
C VAL A 121 11.86 20.40 2.01
N ASP A 122 10.87 19.63 2.47
CA ASP A 122 9.52 19.63 1.90
C ASP A 122 8.50 19.86 3.02
N LYS A 123 7.42 20.58 2.70
CA LYS A 123 6.30 20.81 3.60
C LYS A 123 5.05 20.22 2.98
N HIS A 124 4.44 19.30 3.71
CA HIS A 124 3.13 18.75 3.38
C HIS A 124 2.07 19.27 4.35
N SER A 125 0.86 19.49 3.83
CA SER A 125 -0.32 19.83 4.62
C SER A 125 -1.34 18.72 4.46
N THR A 126 -1.96 18.28 5.55
CA THR A 126 -3.10 17.34 5.49
C THR A 126 -4.31 17.96 4.79
N GLY A 127 -4.31 19.27 4.58
CA GLY A 127 -5.35 20.02 3.89
C GLY A 127 -6.20 20.85 4.85
N GLY A 128 -6.78 21.91 4.29
CA GLY A 128 -7.67 22.87 4.95
C GLY A 128 -8.14 23.89 3.92
N VAL A 129 -9.37 24.39 4.06
CA VAL A 129 -9.91 25.40 3.13
C VAL A 129 -9.05 26.66 3.24
N GLY A 130 -8.34 27.01 2.16
CA GLY A 130 -7.52 28.23 2.09
C GLY A 130 -6.06 28.10 2.54
N ASP A 131 -5.50 26.89 2.66
CA ASP A 131 -4.07 26.74 3.00
C ASP A 131 -3.15 27.19 1.85
N VAL A 132 -2.75 28.46 1.88
CA VAL A 132 -1.77 29.08 0.97
C VAL A 132 -0.34 29.08 1.53
N THR A 133 -0.12 28.48 2.70
CA THR A 133 1.18 28.55 3.39
C THR A 133 2.30 27.93 2.56
N SER A 134 2.04 26.79 1.92
CA SER A 134 3.01 26.11 1.06
C SER A 134 3.48 26.99 -0.11
N LEU A 135 2.59 27.83 -0.66
CA LEU A 135 2.91 28.72 -1.78
C LEU A 135 3.87 29.84 -1.36
N MET A 136 3.68 30.39 -0.16
CA MET A 136 4.52 31.47 0.36
C MET A 136 5.85 30.94 0.93
N LEU A 137 5.83 29.75 1.55
CA LEU A 137 7.00 29.18 2.23
C LEU A 137 8.09 28.73 1.24
N GLY A 138 7.67 28.26 0.05
CA GLY A 138 8.57 27.85 -1.02
C GLY A 138 9.66 28.89 -1.36
N PRO A 139 9.28 30.08 -1.85
CA PRO A 139 10.25 31.12 -2.21
C PRO A 139 11.04 31.65 -1.00
N MET A 140 10.46 31.68 0.20
CA MET A 140 11.16 32.14 1.41
C MET A 140 12.33 31.21 1.77
N VAL A 141 12.09 29.90 1.80
CA VAL A 141 13.15 28.93 2.12
C VAL A 141 14.17 28.81 0.97
N ALA A 142 13.74 28.98 -0.28
CA ALA A 142 14.65 29.07 -1.43
C ALA A 142 15.60 30.29 -1.35
N ALA A 143 15.10 31.45 -0.91
CA ALA A 143 15.92 32.64 -0.70
C ALA A 143 16.95 32.48 0.44
N CYS A 144 16.63 31.65 1.43
CA CYS A 144 17.55 31.30 2.53
C CYS A 144 18.55 30.19 2.18
N GLY A 145 18.59 29.72 0.92
CA GLY A 145 19.52 28.68 0.45
C GLY A 145 19.05 27.24 0.68
N GLY A 146 17.78 27.01 1.02
CA GLY A 146 17.17 25.68 1.08
C GLY A 146 16.62 25.22 -0.27
N TYR A 147 16.59 23.91 -0.50
CA TYR A 147 16.05 23.33 -1.73
C TYR A 147 14.73 22.63 -1.45
N ILE A 148 13.68 22.96 -2.23
CA ILE A 148 12.31 22.52 -1.95
C ILE A 148 11.72 21.80 -3.16
N PRO A 149 11.87 20.47 -3.26
CA PRO A 149 11.26 19.66 -4.30
C PRO A 149 9.81 19.32 -3.93
N MET A 150 8.95 20.34 -3.86
CA MET A 150 7.56 20.17 -3.40
C MET A 150 6.75 19.31 -4.39
N ILE A 151 6.35 18.12 -3.96
CA ILE A 151 5.42 17.25 -4.68
C ILE A 151 4.02 17.48 -4.10
N SER A 152 3.18 18.22 -4.82
CA SER A 152 1.80 18.52 -4.39
C SER A 152 0.77 17.67 -5.13
N GLY A 153 -0.28 17.26 -4.41
CA GLY A 153 -1.41 16.58 -5.01
C GLY A 153 -2.22 17.54 -5.90
N ALA A 154 -2.45 17.16 -7.15
CA ALA A 154 -3.36 17.90 -8.01
C ALA A 154 -4.81 17.71 -7.56
N ARG A 155 -5.61 18.78 -7.64
CA ARG A 155 -7.05 18.70 -7.30
C ARG A 155 -7.76 17.65 -8.18
N PRO A 156 -8.78 16.97 -7.63
CA PRO A 156 -9.60 16.03 -8.40
C PRO A 156 -10.15 16.65 -9.69
N ARG A 157 -10.25 15.85 -10.76
CA ARG A 157 -10.78 16.31 -12.07
C ARG A 157 -12.17 16.95 -11.97
N SER A 158 -13.02 16.49 -11.05
CA SER A 158 -14.34 17.07 -10.77
C SER A 158 -14.25 18.52 -10.32
N TYR A 159 -13.33 18.82 -9.39
CA TYR A 159 -13.06 20.17 -8.93
C TYR A 159 -12.44 21.04 -10.03
N ARG A 160 -11.51 20.50 -10.83
CA ARG A 160 -10.97 21.22 -12.00
C ARG A 160 -12.05 21.56 -13.02
N ARG A 161 -13.01 20.66 -13.27
CA ARG A 161 -14.14 20.92 -14.18
C ARG A 161 -15.08 21.99 -13.62
N TYR A 162 -15.34 21.98 -12.32
CA TYR A 162 -16.11 23.03 -11.64
C TYR A 162 -15.38 24.39 -11.62
N ALA A 163 -14.08 24.41 -11.35
CA ALA A 163 -13.27 25.64 -11.34
C ALA A 163 -13.16 26.26 -12.74
N ARG A 164 -13.06 25.43 -13.80
CA ARG A 164 -13.16 25.90 -15.19
C ARG A 164 -14.53 26.45 -15.55
N GLN A 165 -15.61 25.80 -15.09
CA GLN A 165 -16.98 26.27 -15.32
C GLN A 165 -17.26 27.59 -14.59
N THR A 166 -16.62 27.81 -13.43
CA THR A 166 -16.79 29.03 -12.63
C THR A 166 -15.72 30.10 -12.92
N GLY A 167 -14.83 29.87 -13.89
CA GLY A 167 -13.78 30.83 -14.28
C GLY A 167 -12.69 31.08 -13.22
N SER A 168 -12.58 30.21 -12.22
CA SER A 168 -11.68 30.35 -11.07
C SER A 168 -10.35 29.59 -11.22
N ASP A 169 -10.09 29.00 -12.39
CA ASP A 169 -8.86 28.28 -12.73
C ASP A 169 -7.95 29.18 -13.61
N PRO A 170 -6.86 29.77 -13.07
CA PRO A 170 -6.03 30.71 -13.82
C PRO A 170 -5.15 30.07 -14.89
N GLY A 171 -5.19 28.74 -15.07
CA GLY A 171 -4.31 28.06 -16.02
C GLY A 171 -2.84 28.20 -15.63
N ILE A 172 -2.45 27.49 -14.58
CA ILE A 172 -1.05 27.30 -14.17
C ILE A 172 -0.76 25.80 -14.20
#